data_AF-A0A8T4NZW7-F1
#
_entry.id   AF-A0A8T4NZW7-F1
#
_cell.length_a   1.000
_cell.length_b   1.000
_cell.length_c   1.000
_cell.angle_alpha   90.00
_cell.angle_beta   90.00
_cell.angle_gamma   90.00
#
_symmetry.space_group_name_H-M   'P 1'
#
loop_
_entity.id
_entity.type
_entity.pdbx_description
1 polymer ?
#
loop_
_entity_poly.entity_id
_entity_poly.type
_entity_poly.pdbx_seq_one_letter_code
_entity_poly.pdbx_strand_id
1 'polypeptide(L)'
;MRYYNLSEKEVFSALSTSPNGLSESEAKKRLEKYGLNELKEKKKTSAFSIFLRQFNSFIVLILVAAVILSILVNEYIDAIVIAIVLALNSTLGFVQEYKAERSMEAL
;
A
#
# COMPACT_ATOMS: atom_id res chain seq x y z
N MET A 1 17.65 10.22 17.10
CA MET A 1 18.76 11.20 17.17
C MET A 1 18.94 11.85 15.81
N ARG A 2 19.20 13.16 15.76
CA ARG A 2 19.47 13.90 14.51
C ARG A 2 20.97 13.86 14.21
N TYR A 3 21.45 12.76 13.62
CA TYR A 3 22.89 12.54 13.38
C TYR A 3 23.52 13.59 12.47
N TYR A 4 22.72 14.25 11.62
CA TYR A 4 23.19 15.27 10.67
C TYR A 4 23.69 16.58 11.32
N ASN A 5 23.47 16.78 12.62
CA ASN A 5 23.96 17.93 13.37
C ASN A 5 25.19 17.61 14.25
N LEU A 6 25.66 16.36 14.25
CA LEU A 6 26.79 15.93 15.07
C LEU A 6 28.10 16.07 14.29
N SER A 7 29.19 16.35 15.01
CA SER A 7 30.54 16.25 14.45
C SER A 7 30.91 14.79 14.15
N GLU A 8 31.89 14.59 13.28
CA GLU A 8 32.33 13.27 12.86
C GLU A 8 32.71 12.36 14.05
N LYS A 9 33.42 12.91 15.05
CA LYS A 9 33.81 12.18 16.26
C LYS A 9 32.60 11.74 17.09
N GLU A 10 31.58 12.59 17.18
CA GLU A 10 30.34 12.28 17.90
C GLU A 10 29.54 11.20 17.19
N VAL A 11 29.50 11.21 15.84
CA VAL A 11 28.86 10.16 15.04
C VAL A 11 29.58 8.82 15.21
N PHE A 12 30.91 8.81 15.19
CA PHE A 12 31.71 7.60 15.43
C PHE A 12 31.48 7.00 16.82
N SER A 13 31.42 7.84 17.84
CA SER A 13 31.09 7.40 19.19
C SER A 13 29.65 6.86 19.27
N ALA A 14 28.68 7.60 18.73
CA ALA A 14 27.26 7.24 18.78
C ALA A 14 26.93 5.95 18.00
N LEU A 15 27.56 5.73 16.85
CA LEU A 15 27.36 4.54 16.02
C LEU A 15 28.38 3.42 16.33
N SER A 16 29.25 3.64 17.32
CA SER A 16 30.33 2.72 17.71
C SER A 16 31.09 2.21 16.49
N THR A 17 31.58 3.14 15.67
CA THR A 17 32.33 2.88 14.44
C THR A 17 33.56 3.77 14.39
N SER A 18 34.42 3.57 13.41
CA SER A 18 35.66 4.31 13.23
C SER A 18 35.78 4.87 11.81
N PRO A 19 36.78 5.73 11.52
CA PRO A 19 37.09 6.15 10.16
C PRO A 19 37.41 4.98 9.22
N ASN A 20 37.93 3.87 9.77
CA ASN A 20 38.24 2.65 9.01
C ASN A 20 37.02 1.71 8.88
N GLY A 21 35.84 2.12 9.36
CA GLY A 21 34.62 1.33 9.36
C GLY A 21 34.50 0.35 10.53
N LEU A 22 33.65 -0.67 10.33
CA LEU A 22 33.37 -1.75 11.29
C LEU A 22 34.29 -2.95 11.03
N SER A 23 34.59 -3.71 12.09
CA SER A 23 35.18 -5.04 11.92
C SER A 23 34.16 -6.01 11.35
N GLU A 24 34.63 -7.05 10.66
CA GLU A 24 33.76 -8.09 10.09
C GLU A 24 32.89 -8.78 11.15
N SER A 25 33.45 -9.01 12.34
CA SER A 25 32.71 -9.57 13.48
C SER A 25 31.55 -8.68 13.95
N GLU A 26 31.77 -7.36 14.02
CA GLU A 26 30.76 -6.40 14.44
C GLU A 26 29.70 -6.19 13.34
N ALA A 27 30.12 -6.18 12.07
CA ALA A 27 29.22 -6.13 10.94
C ALA A 27 28.27 -7.34 10.93
N LYS A 28 28.79 -8.55 11.15
CA LYS A 28 27.97 -9.78 11.24
C LYS A 28 27.01 -9.74 12.42
N LYS A 29 27.46 -9.30 13.60
CA LYS A 29 26.62 -9.14 14.79
C LYS A 29 25.49 -8.14 14.57
N ARG A 30 25.77 -7.03 13.87
CA ARG A 30 24.73 -6.05 13.48
C ARG A 30 23.77 -6.63 12.46
N LEU A 31 24.24 -7.39 11.49
CA LEU A 31 23.40 -8.04 10.51
C LEU A 31 22.43 -9.04 11.16
N GLU A 32 22.88 -9.82 12.14
CA GLU A 32 22.02 -10.73 12.91
C GLU A 32 20.99 -9.99 13.76
N LYS A 33 21.38 -8.83 14.33
CA LYS A 33 20.49 -8.03 15.20
C LYS A 33 19.45 -7.22 14.42
N TYR A 34 19.86 -6.59 13.32
CA TYR A 34 19.03 -5.64 12.58
C TYR A 34 18.42 -6.24 11.31
N GLY A 35 18.94 -7.36 10.84
CA GLY A 35 18.58 -7.94 9.55
C GLY A 35 19.26 -7.22 8.38
N LEU A 36 18.99 -7.73 7.18
CA LEU A 36 19.42 -7.09 5.93
C LEU A 36 18.77 -5.71 5.82
N ASN A 37 19.53 -4.74 5.29
CA ASN A 37 19.01 -3.42 4.97
C ASN A 37 18.24 -3.47 3.64
N GLU A 38 17.14 -4.24 3.64
CA GLU A 38 16.25 -4.43 2.50
C GLU A 38 14.82 -4.09 2.90
N LEU A 39 14.09 -3.46 1.98
CA LEU A 39 12.65 -3.25 2.15
C LEU A 39 11.96 -4.60 2.00
N LYS A 40 11.23 -5.04 3.03
CA LYS A 40 10.42 -6.25 2.94
C LYS A 40 9.34 -6.04 1.89
N GLU A 41 9.41 -6.78 0.78
CA GLU A 41 8.32 -6.83 -0.20
C GLU A 41 7.03 -7.23 0.51
N LYS A 42 6.02 -6.36 0.45
CA LYS A 42 4.66 -6.75 0.83
C LYS A 42 4.19 -7.79 -0.18
N LYS A 43 3.44 -8.81 0.28
CA LYS A 43 2.81 -9.78 -0.61
C LYS A 43 2.06 -9.03 -1.72
N LYS A 44 2.36 -9.36 -2.98
CA LYS A 44 1.68 -8.80 -4.15
C LYS A 44 0.17 -8.92 -3.95
N THR A 45 -0.55 -7.82 -3.86
CA THR A 45 -2.00 -7.90 -3.79
C THR A 45 -2.50 -8.19 -5.20
N SER A 46 -3.36 -9.20 -5.32
CA SER A 46 -3.81 -9.63 -6.64
C SER A 46 -4.77 -8.60 -7.24
N ALA A 47 -4.73 -8.43 -8.57
CA ALA A 47 -5.68 -7.55 -9.27
C ALA A 47 -7.15 -7.87 -8.93
N PHE A 48 -7.47 -9.16 -8.79
CA PHE A 48 -8.80 -9.59 -8.35
C PHE A 48 -9.16 -9.12 -6.93
N SER A 49 -8.19 -9.13 -6.00
CA SER A 49 -8.39 -8.60 -4.65
C SER A 49 -8.62 -7.09 -4.64
N ILE A 50 -7.94 -6.33 -5.51
CA ILE A 50 -8.13 -4.88 -5.64
C ILE A 50 -9.53 -4.59 -6.17
N PHE A 51 -9.99 -5.35 -7.17
CA PHE A 51 -11.33 -5.21 -7.73
C PHE A 51 -12.41 -5.52 -6.68
N LEU A 52 -12.30 -6.63 -5.94
CA LEU A 52 -13.25 -6.97 -4.88
C LEU A 52 -13.32 -5.92 -3.77
N ARG A 53 -12.20 -5.26 -3.44
CA ARG A 53 -12.19 -4.17 -2.45
C ARG A 53 -13.06 -2.98 -2.84
N GLN A 54 -13.25 -2.73 -4.14
CA GLN A 54 -14.15 -1.66 -4.59
C GLN A 54 -15.61 -1.90 -4.16
N PHE A 55 -16.00 -3.16 -3.92
CA PHE A 55 -17.36 -3.52 -3.48
C PHE A 55 -17.54 -3.58 -1.96
N ASN A 56 -16.46 -3.45 -1.18
CA ASN A 56 -16.51 -3.49 0.29
C ASN A 56 -16.80 -2.12 0.94
N SER A 57 -16.99 -1.07 0.15
CA SER A 57 -17.39 0.24 0.67
C SER A 57 -18.87 0.24 1.07
N PHE A 58 -19.18 0.78 2.25
CA PHE A 58 -20.56 0.92 2.72
C PHE A 58 -21.47 1.65 1.72
N ILE A 59 -20.95 2.69 1.05
CA ILE A 59 -21.68 3.43 0.02
C ILE A 59 -21.97 2.54 -1.20
N VAL A 60 -21.00 1.73 -1.62
CA VAL A 60 -21.17 0.81 -2.75
C VAL A 60 -22.22 -0.25 -2.43
N LEU A 61 -22.22 -0.79 -1.21
CA LEU A 61 -23.25 -1.74 -0.77
C LEU A 61 -24.66 -1.12 -0.81
N ILE A 62 -24.80 0.16 -0.41
CA ILE A 62 -26.08 0.88 -0.53
C ILE A 62 -26.49 1.02 -2.00
N LEU A 63 -25.57 1.37 -2.90
CA LEU A 63 -25.88 1.50 -4.33
C LEU A 63 -26.26 0.15 -4.96
N VAL A 64 -25.58 -0.94 -4.57
CA VAL A 64 -25.95 -2.30 -5.00
C VAL A 64 -27.36 -2.65 -4.50
N ALA A 65 -27.69 -2.34 -3.24
CA ALA A 65 -29.04 -2.51 -2.73
C ALA A 65 -30.07 -1.66 -3.52
N ALA A 66 -29.73 -0.42 -3.88
CA ALA A 66 -30.59 0.43 -4.69
C ALA A 66 -30.84 -0.15 -6.09
N VAL A 67 -29.82 -0.70 -6.76
CA VAL A 67 -29.98 -1.40 -8.04
C VAL A 67 -30.95 -2.59 -7.90
N ILE A 68 -30.79 -3.41 -6.86
CA ILE A 68 -31.68 -4.55 -6.60
C ILE A 68 -33.11 -4.07 -6.39
N LEU A 69 -33.31 -3.04 -5.57
CA LEU A 69 -34.64 -2.47 -5.30
C LEU A 69 -35.28 -1.89 -6.58
N SER A 70 -34.55 -1.13 -7.38
CA SER A 70 -35.06 -0.58 -8.65
C SER A 70 -35.50 -1.69 -9.62
N ILE A 71 -34.74 -2.80 -9.71
CA ILE A 71 -35.14 -3.95 -10.53
C ILE A 71 -36.43 -4.59 -10.00
N LEU A 72 -36.57 -4.75 -8.67
CA LEU A 72 -37.78 -5.30 -8.06
C LEU A 72 -39.03 -4.44 -8.31
N VAL A 73 -38.86 -3.12 -8.41
CA VAL A 73 -39.94 -2.16 -8.70
C VAL A 73 -40.17 -1.99 -10.21
N ASN A 74 -39.44 -2.72 -11.06
CA ASN A 74 -39.44 -2.59 -12.54
C ASN A 74 -38.97 -1.22 -13.08
N GLU A 75 -38.19 -0.47 -12.28
CA GLU A 75 -37.54 0.77 -12.70
C GLU A 75 -36.17 0.49 -13.32
N TYR A 76 -36.19 -0.10 -14.52
CA TYR A 76 -34.97 -0.55 -15.19
C TYR A 76 -34.04 0.61 -15.60
N ILE A 77 -34.59 1.79 -15.93
CA ILE A 77 -33.79 2.96 -16.29
C ILE A 77 -32.93 3.39 -15.11
N ASP A 78 -33.52 3.50 -13.92
CA ASP A 78 -32.82 3.90 -12.71
C ASP A 78 -31.77 2.86 -12.30
N ALA A 79 -32.12 1.57 -12.38
CA ALA A 79 -31.18 0.48 -12.14
C ALA A 79 -29.95 0.56 -13.07
N ILE A 80 -30.15 0.85 -14.37
CA ILE A 80 -29.07 0.98 -15.35
C ILE A 80 -28.19 2.20 -15.03
N VAL A 81 -28.79 3.35 -14.71
CA VAL A 81 -28.05 4.57 -14.37
C VAL A 81 -27.14 4.32 -13.15
N ILE A 82 -27.68 3.72 -12.09
CA ILE A 82 -26.90 3.41 -10.87
C ILE A 82 -25.81 2.38 -11.18
N ALA A 83 -26.10 1.35 -11.99
CA ALA A 83 -25.12 0.35 -12.39
C ALA A 83 -23.95 0.96 -13.19
N ILE A 84 -24.21 1.93 -14.06
CA ILE A 84 -23.15 2.66 -14.80
C ILE A 84 -22.28 3.45 -13.83
N VAL A 85 -22.87 4.16 -12.87
CA VAL A 85 -22.11 4.90 -11.84
C VAL A 85 -21.22 3.96 -11.02
N LEU A 86 -21.75 2.79 -10.63
CA LEU A 86 -21.00 1.75 -9.95
C LEU A 86 -19.81 1.26 -10.78
N ALA A 87 -20.04 0.93 -12.07
CA ALA A 87 -19.01 0.45 -12.96
C ALA A 87 -17.89 1.48 -13.19
N LEU A 88 -18.25 2.76 -13.33
CA LEU A 88 -17.30 3.86 -13.46
C LEU A 88 -16.46 4.00 -12.18
N ASN A 89 -17.11 4.04 -11.02
CA ASN A 89 -16.41 4.18 -9.74
C ASN A 89 -15.49 2.99 -9.46
N SER A 90 -15.95 1.76 -9.69
CA SER A 90 -15.12 0.56 -9.49
C SER A 90 -13.92 0.53 -10.45
N THR A 91 -14.10 0.97 -11.70
CA THR A 91 -13.03 0.99 -12.69
C THR A 91 -11.99 2.05 -12.35
N LEU A 92 -12.41 3.28 -12.05
CA LEU A 92 -11.52 4.36 -11.67
C LEU A 92 -10.77 4.04 -10.37
N GLY A 93 -11.48 3.53 -9.36
CA GLY A 93 -10.89 3.10 -8.09
C GLY A 93 -9.88 1.96 -8.28
N PHE A 94 -10.23 0.94 -9.08
CA PHE A 94 -9.31 -0.15 -9.43
C PHE A 94 -8.04 0.37 -10.10
N VAL A 95 -8.15 1.23 -11.11
CA VAL A 95 -6.98 1.79 -11.82
C VAL A 95 -6.10 2.63 -10.89
N GLN A 96 -6.70 3.43 -10.01
CA GLN A 96 -5.97 4.24 -9.04
C GLN A 96 -5.21 3.37 -8.03
N GLU A 97 -5.87 2.38 -7.45
CA GLU A 97 -5.28 1.49 -6.45
C GLU A 97 -4.23 0.57 -7.08
N TYR A 98 -4.51 0.02 -8.27
CA TYR A 98 -3.54 -0.78 -9.02
C TYR A 98 -2.27 0.01 -9.36
N LYS A 99 -2.41 1.27 -9.79
CA LYS A 99 -1.27 2.14 -10.08
C LYS A 99 -0.46 2.45 -8.82
N ALA A 100 -1.12 2.75 -7.71
CA ALA A 100 -0.46 3.02 -6.43
C ALA A 100 0.35 1.80 -5.94
N GLU A 101 -0.23 0.61 -6.06
CA GLU A 101 0.43 -0.64 -5.69
C GLU A 101 1.66 -0.94 -6.56
N ARG A 102 1.55 -0.74 -7.89
CA ARG A 102 2.71 -0.84 -8.80
C ARG A 102 3.82 0.15 -8.46
N SER A 103 3.49 1.38 -8.06
CA SER A 103 4.49 2.36 -7.64
C SER A 103 5.20 1.96 -6.35
N MET A 104 4.50 1.30 -5.42
CA MET A 104 5.13 0.77 -4.21
C MET A 104 6.04 -0.43 -4.48
N GLU A 105 5.71 -1.27 -5.46
CA GLU A 105 6.59 -2.38 -5.87
C GLU A 105 7.84 -1.94 -6.63
N ALA A 106 7.84 -0.72 -7.19
CA ALA A 106 8.98 -0.17 -7.91
C ALA A 106 10.02 0.52 -7.00
N LEU A 107 9.73 0.66 -5.70
CA LEU A 107 10.59 1.24 -4.67
C LEU A 107 11.18 0.14 -3.77
#